data_AF-A0AAQ0LVN1-F1
#
_entry.id   AF-A0AAQ0LVN1-F1
#
_cell.length_a   1.000
_cell.length_b   1.000
_cell.length_c   1.000
_cell.angle_alpha   90.00
_cell.angle_beta   90.00
_cell.angle_gamma   90.00
#
_symmetry.space_group_name_H-M   'P 1'
#
loop_
_entity.id
_entity.type
_entity.pdbx_description
1 polymer ?
#
loop_
_entity_poly.entity_id
_entity_poly.type
_entity_poly.pdbx_seq_one_letter_code
_entity_poly.pdbx_strand_id
1 'polypeptide(L)'
;MSTTFLKKETEIAFNYFNEAVIEIDDNYLFESNINDLLKFLHANKFSINDVLEFYGNSDLQDEFDILRLMQWLYISDKHKENNTIAKNEHGYLVLFTDDDEEEI
;
A
#
# COMPACT_ATOMS: atom_id res chain seq x y z
N MET A 1 -2.86 -19.68 3.11
CA MET A 1 -1.50 -19.14 2.93
C MET A 1 -0.52 -20.01 3.69
N SER A 2 0.65 -20.33 3.13
CA SER A 2 1.70 -21.04 3.88
C SER A 2 2.31 -20.09 4.93
N THR A 3 2.56 -20.56 6.15
CA THR A 3 3.17 -19.77 7.23
C THR A 3 4.55 -19.22 6.84
N THR A 4 5.29 -19.95 6.00
CA THR A 4 6.57 -19.52 5.44
C THR A 4 6.43 -18.34 4.47
N PHE A 5 5.33 -18.27 3.73
CA PHE A 5 5.07 -17.18 2.79
C PHE A 5 4.77 -15.88 3.53
N LEU A 6 3.86 -15.93 4.51
CA LEU A 6 3.53 -14.77 5.35
C LEU A 6 4.77 -14.23 6.06
N LYS A 7 5.60 -15.10 6.65
CA LYS A 7 6.83 -14.70 7.33
C LYS A 7 7.78 -13.94 6.40
N LYS A 8 7.91 -14.39 5.15
CA LYS A 8 8.77 -13.73 4.15
C LYS A 8 8.24 -12.35 3.78
N GLU A 9 6.93 -12.20 3.62
CA GLU A 9 6.34 -10.89 3.31
C GLU A 9 6.41 -9.92 4.48
N THR A 10 6.27 -10.41 5.72
CA THR A 10 6.51 -9.61 6.92
C THR A 10 7.94 -9.07 6.95
N GLU A 11 8.93 -9.92 6.65
CA GLU A 11 10.34 -9.50 6.62
C GLU A 11 10.59 -8.46 5.51
N ILE A 12 10.00 -8.64 4.33
CA ILE A 12 10.11 -7.67 3.23
C ILE A 12 9.47 -6.32 3.62
N ALA A 13 8.24 -6.34 4.13
CA ALA A 13 7.53 -5.13 4.56
C ALA A 13 8.32 -4.38 5.64
N PHE A 14 8.77 -5.11 6.66
CA PHE A 14 9.50 -4.55 7.77
C PHE A 14 10.80 -3.87 7.31
N ASN A 15 11.60 -4.55 6.50
CA ASN A 15 12.85 -3.97 5.99
C ASN A 15 12.59 -2.71 5.17
N TYR A 16 11.57 -2.73 4.31
CA TYR A 16 11.21 -1.56 3.51
C TYR A 16 10.79 -0.36 4.37
N PHE A 17 9.81 -0.54 5.26
CA PHE A 17 9.28 0.58 6.05
C PHE A 17 10.26 1.07 7.10
N ASN A 18 11.15 0.19 7.60
CA ASN A 18 12.19 0.59 8.53
C ASN A 18 13.25 1.49 7.86
N GLU A 19 13.42 1.38 6.54
CA GLU A 19 14.28 2.29 5.77
C GLU A 19 13.53 3.53 5.27
N ALA A 20 12.24 3.39 4.96
CA ALA A 20 11.44 4.45 4.34
C ALA A 20 10.79 5.44 5.33
N VAL A 21 10.43 4.99 6.53
CA VAL A 21 9.83 5.84 7.57
C VAL A 21 10.91 6.66 8.26
N ILE A 22 10.75 7.98 8.28
CA ILE A 22 11.74 8.92 8.82
C ILE A 22 11.84 8.82 10.35
N GLU A 23 10.72 8.73 11.05
CA GLU A 23 10.65 8.67 12.50
C GLU A 23 9.71 7.54 12.95
N ILE A 24 10.25 6.61 13.75
CA ILE A 24 9.48 5.53 14.36
C ILE A 24 9.45 5.79 15.86
N ASP A 25 8.32 6.29 16.36
CA ASP A 25 8.16 6.65 17.77
C ASP A 25 7.73 5.45 18.62
N ASP A 26 6.89 4.57 18.06
CA ASP A 26 6.41 3.36 18.71
C ASP A 26 6.64 2.12 17.83
N ASN A 27 7.65 1.32 18.19
CA ASN A 27 7.96 0.05 17.51
C ASN A 27 6.81 -0.95 17.55
N TYR A 28 6.01 -0.96 18.63
CA TYR A 28 4.85 -1.86 18.70
C TYR A 28 3.78 -1.43 17.71
N LEU A 29 3.54 -0.12 17.60
CA LEU A 29 2.60 0.44 16.64
C LEU A 29 3.07 0.21 15.20
N PHE A 30 4.36 0.43 14.93
CA PHE A 30 4.99 0.15 13.64
C PHE A 30 4.80 -1.30 13.20
N GLU A 31 5.15 -2.28 14.05
CA GLU A 31 4.94 -3.69 13.77
C GLU A 31 3.45 -4.04 13.60
N SER A 32 2.57 -3.44 14.42
CA SER A 32 1.13 -3.64 14.30
C SER A 32 0.60 -3.14 12.96
N ASN A 33 1.02 -1.97 12.51
CA ASN A 33 0.58 -1.35 11.26
C ASN A 33 1.04 -2.16 10.05
N ILE A 34 2.28 -2.69 10.07
CA ILE A 34 2.77 -3.61 9.04
C ILE A 34 1.91 -4.88 8.99
N ASN A 35 1.61 -5.46 10.15
CA ASN A 35 0.78 -6.66 10.22
C ASN A 35 -0.63 -6.42 9.69
N ASP A 36 -1.22 -5.27 9.98
CA ASP A 36 -2.56 -4.92 9.52
C ASP A 36 -2.60 -4.64 8.01
N LEU A 37 -1.55 -4.01 7.45
CA LEU A 37 -1.35 -3.89 6.00
C LEU A 37 -1.31 -5.28 5.34
N LEU A 38 -0.48 -6.20 5.84
CA LEU A 38 -0.35 -7.53 5.24
C LEU A 38 -1.67 -8.32 5.30
N LYS A 39 -2.40 -8.26 6.42
CA LYS A 39 -3.74 -8.87 6.53
C LYS A 39 -4.69 -8.28 5.50
N PHE A 40 -4.69 -6.97 5.33
CA PHE A 40 -5.54 -6.28 4.36
C PHE A 40 -5.21 -6.70 2.92
N LEU A 41 -3.93 -6.71 2.53
CA LEU A 41 -3.50 -7.13 1.20
C LEU A 41 -3.92 -8.58 0.93
N HIS A 42 -3.68 -9.48 1.88
CA HIS A 42 -3.99 -10.90 1.72
C HIS A 42 -5.50 -11.16 1.63
N ALA A 43 -6.30 -10.42 2.40
CA ALA A 43 -7.76 -10.47 2.29
C ALA A 43 -8.27 -10.07 0.90
N ASN A 44 -7.52 -9.21 0.20
CA ASN A 44 -7.81 -8.72 -1.14
C ASN A 44 -6.97 -9.40 -2.24
N LYS A 45 -6.25 -10.49 -1.93
CA LYS A 45 -5.41 -11.27 -2.86
C LYS A 45 -4.20 -10.53 -3.46
N PHE A 46 -3.70 -9.51 -2.77
CA PHE A 46 -2.45 -8.83 -3.10
C PHE A 46 -1.26 -9.40 -2.31
N SER A 47 -0.08 -9.34 -2.91
CA SER A 47 1.19 -9.51 -2.21
C SER A 47 1.76 -8.16 -1.76
N ILE A 48 2.70 -8.17 -0.81
CA ILE A 48 3.37 -6.94 -0.40
C ILE A 48 4.15 -6.30 -1.55
N ASN A 49 4.78 -7.12 -2.41
CA ASN A 49 5.58 -6.61 -3.53
C ASN A 49 4.73 -5.82 -4.53
N ASP A 50 3.45 -6.17 -4.67
CA ASP A 50 2.54 -5.48 -5.59
C ASP A 50 2.26 -4.03 -5.15
N VAL A 51 2.48 -3.68 -3.88
CA VAL A 51 2.18 -2.34 -3.34
C VAL A 51 3.41 -1.54 -2.95
N LEU A 52 4.57 -2.17 -2.73
CA LEU A 52 5.79 -1.45 -2.34
C LEU A 52 6.30 -0.50 -3.42
N GLU A 53 6.11 -0.82 -4.71
CA GLU A 53 6.46 0.09 -5.81
C GLU A 53 5.70 1.42 -5.72
N PHE A 54 4.45 1.38 -5.26
CA PHE A 54 3.62 2.57 -5.07
C PHE A 54 4.09 3.41 -3.88
N TYR A 55 4.52 2.74 -2.81
CA TYR A 55 5.07 3.43 -1.65
C TYR A 55 6.45 4.04 -1.91
N GLY A 56 7.19 3.53 -2.91
CA GLY A 56 8.50 4.07 -3.30
C GLY A 56 8.50 5.55 -3.70
N ASN A 57 7.34 6.10 -4.07
CA ASN A 57 7.15 7.51 -4.41
C ASN A 57 6.50 8.33 -3.27
N SER A 58 6.28 7.74 -2.10
CA SER A 58 5.61 8.37 -0.96
C SER A 58 6.62 8.82 0.10
N ASP A 59 6.51 10.07 0.56
CA ASP A 59 7.31 10.58 1.68
C ASP A 59 6.72 10.11 3.01
N LEU A 60 7.19 8.97 3.54
CA LEU A 60 6.72 8.42 4.81
C LEU A 60 7.41 9.10 6.00
N GLN A 61 6.63 9.80 6.81
CA GLN A 61 7.12 10.52 7.98
C GLN A 61 7.11 9.64 9.22
N ASP A 62 5.97 8.99 9.51
CA ASP A 62 5.74 8.24 10.74
C ASP A 62 5.06 6.87 10.50
N GLU A 63 4.96 6.04 11.56
CA GLU A 63 4.30 4.74 11.46
C GLU A 63 2.81 4.81 11.10
N PHE A 64 2.13 5.95 11.30
CA PHE A 64 0.73 6.13 10.89
C PHE A 64 0.58 6.31 9.38
N ASP A 65 1.63 6.72 8.67
CA ASP A 65 1.59 6.81 7.21
C ASP A 65 1.37 5.43 6.57
N ILE A 66 1.82 4.35 7.20
CA ILE A 66 1.51 2.97 6.77
C ILE A 66 -0.02 2.74 6.75
N LEU A 67 -0.75 3.21 7.78
CA LEU A 67 -2.21 3.10 7.84
C LEU A 67 -2.90 4.02 6.83
N ARG A 68 -2.38 5.25 6.63
CA ARG A 68 -2.94 6.17 5.62
C ARG A 68 -2.81 5.57 4.23
N LEU A 69 -1.68 4.96 3.92
CA LEU A 69 -1.48 4.25 2.67
C LEU A 69 -2.45 3.07 2.48
N MET A 70 -2.80 2.33 3.53
CA MET A 70 -3.88 1.33 3.48
C MET A 70 -5.24 1.96 3.12
N GLN A 71 -5.54 3.16 3.63
CA GLN A 71 -6.77 3.88 3.30
C GLN A 71 -6.80 4.33 1.83
N TRP A 72 -5.65 4.69 1.27
CA TRP A 72 -5.50 4.99 -0.16
C TRP A 72 -5.72 3.76 -1.06
N LEU A 73 -5.27 2.58 -0.64
CA LEU A 73 -5.63 1.32 -1.31
C LEU A 73 -7.13 0.99 -1.18
N TYR A 74 -7.79 1.49 -0.12
CA TYR A 74 -9.21 1.35 0.15
C TYR A 74 -10.05 2.52 -0.41
N ILE A 75 -9.77 2.99 -1.64
CA ILE A 75 -10.70 3.88 -2.34
C ILE A 75 -11.88 3.03 -2.82
N SER A 76 -12.99 3.13 -2.07
CA SER A 76 -14.22 2.39 -2.29
C SER A 76 -14.79 2.57 -3.71
N ASP A 77 -15.48 1.56 -4.21
CA ASP A 77 -16.32 1.51 -5.43
C ASP A 77 -17.31 2.68 -5.62
N LYS A 78 -17.40 3.63 -4.68
CA LYS A 78 -18.43 4.66 -4.58
C LYS A 78 -18.06 6.05 -5.09
N HIS A 79 -16.79 6.36 -5.41
CA HIS A 79 -16.45 7.69 -5.93
C HIS A 79 -16.23 7.67 -7.44
N LYS A 80 -17.35 7.80 -8.17
CA LYS A 80 -17.38 8.33 -9.54
C LYS A 80 -17.18 9.85 -9.47
N GLU A 81 -15.96 10.33 -9.30
CA GLU A 81 -15.68 11.76 -9.52
C GLU A 81 -14.45 11.93 -10.43
N ASN A 82 -14.56 12.87 -11.37
CA ASN A 82 -13.79 12.99 -12.62
C ASN A 82 -12.28 13.28 -12.48
N ASN A 83 -11.69 13.16 -11.29
CA ASN A 83 -10.25 13.37 -11.01
C ASN A 83 -9.65 12.17 -10.26
N THR A 84 -10.07 10.95 -10.60
CA THR A 84 -9.60 9.74 -9.92
C THR A 84 -8.27 9.29 -10.54
N ILE A 85 -7.17 9.40 -9.79
CA ILE A 85 -5.81 9.00 -10.23
C ILE A 85 -5.64 7.46 -10.18
N ALA A 86 -6.45 6.79 -9.35
CA ALA A 86 -6.47 5.33 -9.23
C ALA A 86 -7.85 4.84 -8.80
N LYS A 87 -8.34 3.75 -9.38
CA LYS A 87 -9.58 3.07 -8.97
C LYS A 87 -9.31 1.63 -8.58
N ASN A 88 -10.10 1.12 -7.64
CA ASN A 88 -10.20 -0.32 -7.42
C ASN A 88 -11.22 -0.89 -8.43
N GLU A 89 -10.75 -1.76 -9.33
CA GLU A 89 -11.64 -2.44 -10.28
C GLU A 89 -11.52 -3.95 -10.03
N HIS A 90 -12.58 -4.56 -9.47
CA HIS A 90 -12.64 -6.00 -9.16
C HIS A 90 -11.51 -6.52 -8.24
N GLY A 91 -11.00 -5.68 -7.33
CA GLY A 91 -9.88 -6.03 -6.47
C GLY A 91 -8.52 -5.87 -7.14
N TYR A 92 -8.43 -5.04 -8.18
CA TYR A 92 -7.17 -4.59 -8.80
C TYR A 92 -7.04 -3.08 -8.61
N LEU A 93 -5.85 -2.61 -8.25
CA LEU A 93 -5.52 -1.18 -8.28
C LEU A 93 -5.21 -0.81 -9.74
N VAL A 94 -6.10 -0.02 -10.35
CA VAL A 94 -5.95 0.47 -11.72
C VAL A 94 -5.59 1.94 -11.64
N LEU A 95 -4.37 2.29 -12.06
CA LEU A 95 -3.94 3.68 -12.20
C LEU A 95 -4.44 4.27 -13.51
N PHE A 96 -4.89 5.52 -13.45
CA PHE A 96 -5.07 6.34 -14.64
C PHE A 96 -3.80 7.19 -14.77
N THR A 97 -2.90 6.77 -15.65
CA THR A 97 -1.78 7.61 -16.09
C THR A 97 -2.34 8.59 -17.11
N ASP A 98 -2.16 9.89 -16.88
CA ASP A 98 -2.44 10.95 -17.88
C ASP A 98 -1.41 10.88 -19.04
N ASP A 99 -1.16 9.71 -19.59
CA ASP A 99 -0.18 9.43 -20.66
C ASP A 99 -0.84 9.15 -22.02
N ASP A 100 -2.08 9.60 -22.20
CA ASP A 100 -2.71 9.72 -23.52
C ASP A 100 -2.92 11.22 -23.87
N GLU A 101 -1.85 12.01 -23.82
CA GLU A 101 -1.66 13.06 -24.83
C GLU A 101 -1.31 12.37 -26.16
N GLU A 102 -2.29 11.67 -26.76
CA GLU A 102 -2.23 11.38 -28.19
C GLU A 102 -2.39 12.71 -28.95
N GLU A 103 -1.35 13.03 -29.72
CA GLU A 103 -1.24 14.16 -30.63
C GLU A 103 -2.56 14.49 -31.36
N ILE A 104 -2.96 15.77 -31.32
CA ILE A 104 -3.71 16.42 -32.40
C ILE A 104 -3.10 17.78 -32.72
#